data_AF-A0A4R2BTK1-F1
#
_entry.id   AF-A0A4R2BTK1-F1
#
_cell.length_a   1.000
_cell.length_b   1.000
_cell.length_c   1.000
_cell.angle_alpha   90.00
_cell.angle_beta   90.00
_cell.angle_gamma   90.00
#
_symmetry.space_group_name_H-M   'P 1'
#
loop_
_entity.id
_entity.type
_entity.pdbx_description
1 polymer ?
#
loop_
_entity_poly.entity_id
_entity_poly.type
_entity_poly.pdbx_seq_one_letter_code
_entity_poly.pdbx_strand_id
1 'polypeptide(L)'
;MTIYQRGKPLRNWLVSTEEAAKAIHVPAGTLRSLSAEGFIQPGARKGFYRLGSVIDGHAEAVRVGRLPAPHARATAPATMKCSVEDR
;
A
#
# COMPACT_ATOMS: atom_id res chain seq x y z
N MET A 1 11.79 22.56 0.42
CA MET A 1 11.40 21.61 1.49
C MET A 1 12.66 20.94 2.00
N THR A 2 13.01 21.14 3.27
CA THR A 2 14.22 20.56 3.88
C THR A 2 13.84 19.28 4.61
N ILE A 3 14.46 18.15 4.26
CA ILE A 3 14.18 16.85 4.88
C ILE A 3 15.37 16.47 5.75
N TYR A 4 15.20 16.48 7.06
CA TYR A 4 16.17 15.94 8.01
C TYR A 4 15.86 14.46 8.23
N GLN A 5 16.81 13.58 7.91
CA GLN A 5 16.62 12.13 8.06
C GLN A 5 17.83 11.49 8.72
N ARG A 6 17.55 10.65 9.73
CA ARG A 6 18.52 9.72 10.32
C ARG A 6 18.15 8.31 9.86
N GLY A 7 19.02 7.64 9.10
CA GLY A 7 18.77 6.27 8.58
C GLY A 7 18.19 6.23 7.16
N LYS A 8 17.60 5.10 6.75
CA LYS A 8 16.88 4.95 5.46
C LYS A 8 15.40 5.31 5.65
N PRO A 9 14.76 6.03 4.69
CA PRO A 9 13.36 6.37 4.84
C PRO A 9 12.50 5.11 4.75
N LEU A 10 11.38 5.09 5.49
CA LEU A 10 10.42 3.97 5.47
C LEU A 10 10.02 3.58 4.04
N ARG A 11 9.84 4.56 3.16
CA ARG A 11 9.48 4.35 1.74
C ARG A 11 10.50 3.49 0.98
N ASN A 12 11.76 3.46 1.42
CA ASN A 12 12.83 2.68 0.79
C ASN A 12 13.00 1.29 1.39
N TRP A 13 12.22 0.91 2.40
CA TRP A 13 12.30 -0.42 2.99
C TRP A 13 11.84 -1.47 1.99
N LEU A 14 12.56 -2.60 1.96
CA LEU A 14 12.16 -3.77 1.20
C LEU A 14 11.20 -4.58 2.04
N VAL A 15 10.02 -4.85 1.49
CA VAL A 15 8.97 -5.68 2.10
C VAL A 15 8.73 -6.89 1.22
N SER A 16 8.51 -8.04 1.84
CA SER A 16 8.13 -9.26 1.14
C SER A 16 6.73 -9.14 0.54
N THR A 17 6.37 -10.07 -0.34
CA THR A 17 5.02 -10.13 -0.95
C THR A 17 3.92 -10.21 0.11
N GLU A 18 4.12 -10.99 1.17
CA GLU A 18 3.11 -11.13 2.24
C GLU A 18 2.96 -9.87 3.07
N GLU A 19 4.08 -9.25 3.46
CA GLU A 19 4.08 -7.99 4.21
C GLU A 19 3.46 -6.85 3.40
N ALA A 20 3.81 -6.76 2.11
CA ALA A 20 3.24 -5.78 1.20
C ALA A 20 1.72 -5.96 1.06
N ALA A 21 1.25 -7.20 0.86
CA ALA A 21 -0.17 -7.50 0.74
C ALA A 21 -0.95 -7.14 2.02
N LYS A 22 -0.36 -7.44 3.20
CA LYS A 22 -0.91 -7.05 4.50
C LYS A 22 -0.94 -5.54 4.69
N ALA A 23 0.11 -4.83 4.28
CA ALA A 23 0.22 -3.37 4.45
C ALA A 23 -0.89 -2.60 3.72
N ILE A 24 -1.39 -3.11 2.60
CA ILE A 24 -2.49 -2.50 1.83
C ILE A 24 -3.82 -3.25 1.94
N HIS A 25 -3.91 -4.21 2.87
CA HIS A 25 -5.10 -5.02 3.14
C HIS A 25 -5.72 -5.64 1.89
N VAL A 26 -4.91 -6.34 1.08
CA VAL A 26 -5.38 -7.13 -0.07
C VAL A 26 -4.77 -8.54 -0.03
N PRO A 27 -5.40 -9.53 -0.69
CA PRO A 27 -4.79 -10.84 -0.87
C PRO A 27 -3.45 -10.77 -1.63
N ALA A 28 -2.52 -11.68 -1.33
CA ALA A 28 -1.22 -11.74 -2.01
C ALA A 28 -1.36 -11.94 -3.53
N GLY A 29 -2.41 -12.64 -3.99
CA GLY A 29 -2.73 -12.77 -5.42
C GLY A 29 -3.02 -11.42 -6.07
N THR A 30 -3.83 -10.58 -5.40
CA THR A 30 -4.15 -9.22 -5.87
C THR A 30 -2.90 -8.34 -5.95
N LEU A 31 -2.00 -8.42 -4.98
CA LEU A 31 -0.72 -7.69 -5.04
C LEU A 31 0.11 -8.10 -6.27
N ARG A 32 0.19 -9.39 -6.58
CA ARG A 32 0.91 -9.88 -7.76
C ARG A 32 0.25 -9.38 -9.05
N SER A 33 -1.08 -9.36 -9.12
CA SER A 33 -1.81 -8.78 -10.25
C SER A 33 -1.49 -7.30 -10.42
N LEU A 34 -1.54 -6.51 -9.35
CA LEU A 34 -1.17 -5.08 -9.41
C LEU A 34 0.27 -4.84 -9.85
N SER A 35 1.19 -5.74 -9.49
CA SER A 35 2.56 -5.64 -9.96
C SER A 35 2.70 -6.00 -11.44
N ALA A 36 2.02 -7.05 -11.90
CA ALA A 36 1.98 -7.44 -13.31
C ALA A 36 1.30 -6.38 -14.20
N GLU A 37 0.28 -5.72 -13.68
CA GLU A 37 -0.44 -4.60 -14.32
C GLU A 37 0.37 -3.28 -14.30
N GLY A 38 1.52 -3.25 -13.61
CA GLY A 38 2.42 -2.09 -13.59
C GLY A 38 2.12 -1.03 -12.52
N PHE A 39 1.04 -1.19 -11.73
CA PHE A 39 0.73 -0.29 -10.60
C PHE A 39 1.83 -0.33 -9.54
N ILE A 40 2.32 -1.53 -9.20
CA ILE A 40 3.33 -1.72 -8.15
C ILE A 40 4.65 -2.19 -8.77
N GLN A 41 5.66 -1.33 -8.70
CA GLN A 41 6.99 -1.66 -9.19
C GLN A 41 7.67 -2.71 -8.29
N PRO A 42 8.13 -3.84 -8.85
CA PRO A 42 8.86 -4.84 -8.09
C PRO A 42 10.20 -4.26 -7.60
N GLY A 43 10.66 -4.75 -6.45
CA GLY A 43 11.97 -4.42 -5.93
C GLY A 43 13.10 -5.10 -6.70
N ALA A 44 14.34 -4.79 -6.34
CA ALA A 44 15.53 -5.39 -6.96
C ALA A 44 15.63 -6.91 -6.76
N ARG A 45 14.96 -7.45 -5.73
CA ARG A 45 14.92 -8.89 -5.42
C ARG A 45 13.54 -9.43 -5.75
N LYS A 46 13.48 -10.54 -6.48
CA LYS A 46 12.23 -11.25 -6.79
C LYS A 46 11.44 -11.54 -5.51
N GLY A 47 10.15 -11.20 -5.52
CA GLY A 47 9.25 -11.39 -4.37
C GLY A 47 9.32 -10.30 -3.30
N PHE A 48 10.13 -9.26 -3.50
CA PHE A 48 10.22 -8.08 -2.64
C PHE A 48 9.79 -6.82 -3.39
N TYR A 49 9.31 -5.83 -2.64
CA TYR A 49 8.86 -4.53 -3.13
C TYR A 49 9.41 -3.42 -2.25
N ARG A 50 9.55 -2.21 -2.80
CA ARG A 50 9.77 -1.03 -1.96
C ARG A 50 8.44 -0.59 -1.36
N LEU A 51 8.41 -0.30 -0.05
CA LEU A 51 7.18 0.11 0.62
C LEU A 51 6.53 1.33 -0.05
N GLY A 52 7.33 2.31 -0.49
CA GLY A 52 6.83 3.47 -1.23
C GLY A 52 6.09 3.09 -2.52
N SER A 53 6.66 2.17 -3.31
CA SER A 53 6.03 1.68 -4.54
C SER A 53 4.72 0.93 -4.28
N VAL A 54 4.62 0.21 -3.15
CA VAL A 54 3.38 -0.46 -2.75
C VAL A 54 2.30 0.57 -2.38
N ILE A 55 2.66 1.59 -1.59
CA ILE A 55 1.72 2.64 -1.17
C ILE A 55 1.22 3.43 -2.37
N ASP A 56 2.14 3.90 -3.22
CA ASP A 56 1.78 4.74 -4.37
C ASP A 56 0.97 3.96 -5.40
N GLY A 57 1.41 2.73 -5.73
CA GLY A 57 0.69 1.85 -6.65
C GLY A 57 -0.70 1.48 -6.13
N HIS A 58 -0.85 1.30 -4.82
CA HIS A 58 -2.15 1.07 -4.20
C HIS A 58 -3.07 2.29 -4.31
N ALA A 59 -2.56 3.48 -3.97
CA ALA A 59 -3.31 4.72 -4.07
C ALA A 59 -3.78 4.97 -5.50
N GLU A 60 -2.90 4.73 -6.47
CA GLU A 60 -3.21 4.86 -7.89
C GLU A 60 -4.27 3.84 -8.36
N ALA A 61 -4.12 2.57 -7.97
CA ALA A 61 -5.10 1.53 -8.28
C ALA A 61 -6.50 1.84 -7.72
N VAL A 62 -6.57 2.47 -6.54
CA VAL A 62 -7.85 2.95 -5.98
C VAL A 62 -8.36 4.16 -6.77
N ARG A 63 -7.48 5.13 -7.09
CA ARG A 63 -7.83 6.35 -7.83
C ARG A 63 -8.47 6.06 -9.19
N VAL A 64 -7.98 5.06 -9.92
CA VAL A 64 -8.50 4.68 -11.24
C VAL A 64 -9.64 3.65 -11.18
N GLY A 65 -10.08 3.26 -9.98
CA GLY A 65 -11.19 2.32 -9.78
C GLY A 65 -10.85 0.85 -9.98
N ARG A 66 -9.56 0.51 -10.16
CA ARG A 66 -9.10 -0.89 -10.26
C ARG A 66 -9.29 -1.64 -8.95
N LEU A 67 -9.14 -0.95 -7.81
CA LEU A 67 -9.48 -1.44 -6.49
C LEU A 67 -10.58 -0.60 -5.85
N PRO A 68 -11.49 -1.20 -5.09
CA PRO A 68 -12.41 -0.44 -4.24
C PRO A 68 -11.62 0.33 -3.17
N ALA A 69 -12.13 1.51 -2.84
CA ALA A 69 -11.61 2.31 -1.74
C ALA A 69 -11.60 1.50 -0.44
N PRO A 70 -10.60 1.67 0.45
CA PRO A 70 -10.46 0.86 1.66
C PRO A 70 -11.70 0.76 2.54
N HIS A 71 -12.49 1.83 2.64
CA HIS A 71 -13.73 1.86 3.42
C HIS A 71 -14.91 1.12 2.74
N ALA A 72 -14.83 0.91 1.43
CA ALA A 72 -15.86 0.25 0.63
C ALA A 72 -15.55 -1.24 0.38
N ARG A 73 -14.51 -1.80 1.01
CA ARG A 73 -14.10 -3.19 0.83
C ARG A 73 -14.97 -4.15 1.63
N ALA A 74 -15.32 -5.28 1.03
CA ALA A 74 -15.98 -6.38 1.72
C ALA A 74 -15.06 -7.05 2.75
N THR A 75 -13.76 -7.10 2.50
CA THR A 75 -12.76 -7.74 3.37
C THR A 75 -11.92 -6.67 4.09
N ALA A 76 -11.88 -6.74 5.42
CA ALA A 76 -11.13 -5.80 6.28
C ALA A 76 -11.34 -4.31 5.91
N PRO A 77 -12.59 -3.82 5.95
CA PRO A 77 -12.86 -2.41 5.66
C PRO A 77 -12.07 -1.52 6.62
N ALA A 78 -11.37 -0.54 6.07
CA ALA A 78 -10.69 0.46 6.87
C ALA A 78 -11.75 1.32 7.58
N THR A 79 -11.94 1.10 8.88
CA THR A 79 -12.85 1.87 9.70
C THR A 79 -12.03 2.80 10.59
N MET A 80 -12.27 4.11 10.46
CA MET A 80 -11.78 5.09 11.42
C MET A 80 -12.96 5.49 12.29
N LYS A 81 -12.90 5.17 13.58
CA LYS A 81 -13.83 5.72 14.56
C LYS A 81 -13.28 7.07 15.00
N CYS A 82 -13.85 8.15 14.51
CA CYS A 82 -13.56 9.49 15.00
C CYS A 82 -14.67 9.88 15.98
N SER A 83 -14.39 9.83 17.28
CA SER A 83 -15.25 10.43 18.29
C SER A 83 -14.98 11.92 18.30
N VAL A 84 -15.72 12.68 17.50
CA VAL A 84 -15.77 14.13 17.68
C VAL A 84 -16.66 14.34 18.89
N GLU A 85 -16.06 14.74 20.02
CA GLU A 85 -16.83 15.25 21.15
C GLU A 85 -17.47 16.56 20.70
N ASP A 86 -18.79 16.56 20.53
CA ASP A 86 -19.56 17.79 20.31
C ASP A 86 -19.35 18.69 21.54
N ARG A 87 -18.59 19.77 21.36
CA ARG A 87 -18.41 20.85 22.33
C ARG A 87 -19.25 22.06 21.93
#